data_AF-R9T6Q9-F1
#
_entry.id   AF-R9T6Q9-F1
#
_cell.length_a   1.000
_cell.length_b   1.000
_cell.length_c   1.000
_cell.angle_alpha   90.00
_cell.angle_beta   90.00
_cell.angle_gamma   90.00
#
_symmetry.space_group_name_H-M   'P 1'
#
loop_
_entity.id
_entity.type
_entity.pdbx_description
1 polymer ?
#
loop_
_entity_poly.entity_id
_entity_poly.type
_entity_poly.pdbx_seq_one_letter_code
_entity_poly.pdbx_strand_id
1 'polypeptide(L)'
;MGSWYGVMPLWQGDVATSGGLNNEKQQLTISNRSFLEGQRIFNEDILPWICRQFHITDYMLQLVPAEDADELRDEQLMSARLDNVNKALQVGLDVEWKDKTYLISGTPKLQEQSYSPVSLPDVPANSGEVSKALRKKCPSGEHEHPDFPYCHPEDRQHRTERGRNDDAENPSNSQENQNDEGKNSIDAAENLEQLEESVKEELKSYIPDLQMDISLGDMETCKKSMLRFADLSKQYKTNCKEIRVKPLKNSRTYAGTSMNGNSIQLNTTYFSSNPGSTRPGSARVEQDIRRSASAGYNPPIRKGEEIESVITHEFGHTLIDFDFSESIEDIWKSYSEKFPEGTVAPDDSDFVSGYAAKNKEEFISECLVSVLHSDNPSTIAKEIVEKINQFFRRGDQ
;
A
#
# COMPACT_ATOMS: atom_id res chain seq x y z
N MET A 1 40.94 -10.45 -14.14
CA MET A 1 41.55 -10.46 -12.79
C MET A 1 40.71 -9.75 -11.71
N GLY A 2 39.50 -9.22 -11.99
CA GLY A 2 38.55 -8.74 -10.95
C GLY A 2 37.43 -9.72 -10.59
N SER A 3 37.22 -10.76 -11.42
CA SER A 3 36.16 -11.77 -11.22
C SER A 3 36.52 -12.87 -10.21
N TRP A 4 37.69 -12.78 -9.56
CA TRP A 4 38.13 -13.80 -8.59
C TRP A 4 38.00 -13.36 -7.12
N TYR A 5 37.62 -12.09 -6.87
CA TYR A 5 37.42 -11.55 -5.52
C TYR A 5 36.06 -10.86 -5.33
N GLY A 6 35.03 -11.26 -6.08
CA GLY A 6 33.63 -10.96 -5.71
C GLY A 6 33.23 -9.48 -5.64
N VAL A 7 33.89 -8.58 -6.40
CA VAL A 7 33.45 -7.18 -6.52
C VAL A 7 32.80 -6.99 -7.90
N MET A 8 31.51 -6.61 -7.92
CA MET A 8 30.82 -6.26 -9.16
C MET A 8 31.42 -4.97 -9.77
N PRO A 9 31.59 -4.89 -11.11
CA PRO A 9 32.17 -3.74 -11.79
C PRO A 9 31.18 -2.58 -11.96
N LEU A 10 30.43 -2.23 -10.91
CA LEU A 10 29.59 -1.03 -10.83
C LEU A 10 30.27 0.12 -10.08
N TRP A 11 31.57 -0.02 -9.76
CA TRP A 11 32.33 0.92 -8.93
C TRP A 11 33.45 1.65 -9.67
N GLN A 12 33.45 1.68 -11.02
CA GLN A 12 34.57 2.25 -11.79
C GLN A 12 34.22 3.21 -12.94
N GLY A 13 33.00 3.78 -13.01
CA GLY A 13 32.81 4.91 -13.92
C GLY A 13 31.38 5.43 -14.04
N ASP A 14 31.06 6.50 -13.31
CA ASP A 14 30.90 7.85 -13.88
C ASP A 14 30.58 8.81 -12.73
N VAL A 15 31.59 9.55 -12.27
CA VAL A 15 31.45 10.61 -11.24
C VAL A 15 31.68 11.99 -11.84
N ALA A 16 31.60 12.13 -13.17
CA ALA A 16 32.10 13.34 -13.83
C ALA A 16 31.02 14.39 -14.17
N THR A 17 29.72 14.10 -14.04
CA THR A 17 28.71 15.10 -14.39
C THR A 17 27.52 15.16 -13.42
N SER A 18 27.53 16.21 -12.58
CA SER A 18 26.40 16.76 -11.81
C SER A 18 26.21 16.29 -10.35
N GLY A 19 26.53 17.18 -9.40
CA GLY A 19 25.86 17.25 -8.08
C GLY A 19 26.44 16.45 -6.91
N GLY A 20 27.75 16.48 -6.70
CA GLY A 20 28.50 15.67 -5.72
C GLY A 20 28.38 15.99 -4.22
N LEU A 21 27.20 16.22 -3.65
CA LEU A 21 27.00 16.22 -2.18
C LEU A 21 25.73 15.51 -1.71
N ASN A 22 24.71 15.40 -2.57
CA ASN A 22 23.48 14.69 -2.22
C ASN A 22 23.60 13.17 -2.42
N ASN A 23 24.50 12.74 -3.32
CA ASN A 23 24.73 11.34 -3.62
C ASN A 23 25.71 10.64 -2.67
N GLU A 24 26.61 11.35 -1.99
CA GLU A 24 27.49 10.73 -0.99
C GLU A 24 26.71 10.23 0.24
N LYS A 25 25.75 11.03 0.74
CA LYS A 25 24.91 10.66 1.88
C LYS A 25 23.97 9.48 1.58
N GLN A 26 23.45 9.44 0.35
CA GLN A 26 22.61 8.33 -0.10
C GLN A 26 23.43 7.06 -0.36
N GLN A 27 24.66 7.19 -0.86
CA GLN A 27 25.59 6.07 -1.01
C GLN A 27 26.08 5.51 0.33
N LEU A 28 26.36 6.35 1.33
CA LEU A 28 26.68 5.93 2.70
C LEU A 28 25.54 5.13 3.36
N THR A 29 24.29 5.57 3.20
CA THR A 29 23.11 4.88 3.76
C THR A 29 22.88 3.51 3.10
N ILE A 30 23.12 3.41 1.78
CA ILE A 30 22.99 2.15 1.03
C ILE A 30 24.14 1.18 1.36
N SER A 31 25.35 1.68 1.55
CA SER A 31 26.49 0.88 2.04
C SER A 31 26.23 0.34 3.45
N ASN A 32 25.75 1.16 4.38
CA ASN A 32 25.51 0.73 5.76
C ASN A 32 24.41 -0.34 5.86
N ARG A 33 23.34 -0.24 5.06
CA ARG A 33 22.30 -1.29 5.02
C ARG A 33 22.83 -2.60 4.42
N SER A 34 23.65 -2.51 3.37
CA SER A 34 24.26 -3.70 2.75
C SER A 34 25.30 -4.35 3.68
N PHE A 35 26.00 -3.55 4.48
CA PHE A 35 26.96 -4.03 5.47
C PHE A 35 26.27 -4.72 6.65
N LEU A 36 25.14 -4.20 7.12
CA LEU A 36 24.33 -4.84 8.16
C LEU A 36 23.73 -6.18 7.71
N GLU A 37 23.22 -6.27 6.48
CA GLU A 37 22.73 -7.55 5.93
C GLU A 37 23.85 -8.55 5.73
N GLY A 38 25.03 -8.10 5.28
CA GLY A 38 26.22 -8.94 5.20
C GLY A 38 26.65 -9.46 6.57
N GLN A 39 26.80 -8.57 7.55
CA GLN A 39 27.18 -8.93 8.93
C GLN A 39 26.18 -9.85 9.59
N ARG A 40 24.88 -9.70 9.30
CA ARG A 40 23.83 -10.57 9.82
C ARG A 40 24.02 -12.01 9.40
N ILE A 41 24.27 -12.27 8.11
CA ILE A 41 24.53 -13.63 7.59
C ILE A 41 25.76 -14.24 8.29
N PHE A 42 26.81 -13.45 8.50
CA PHE A 42 28.00 -13.94 9.20
C PHE A 42 27.74 -14.21 10.70
N ASN A 43 27.06 -13.31 11.39
CA ASN A 43 26.81 -13.43 12.83
C ASN A 43 25.72 -14.45 13.20
N GLU A 44 24.69 -14.63 12.35
CA GLU A 44 23.55 -15.52 12.62
C GLU A 44 23.76 -16.93 12.05
N ASP A 45 24.36 -17.05 10.86
CA ASP A 45 24.46 -18.34 10.16
C ASP A 45 25.88 -18.91 10.20
N ILE A 46 26.87 -18.15 9.69
CA ILE A 46 28.19 -18.70 9.38
C ILE A 46 29.05 -18.87 10.64
N LEU A 47 29.23 -17.84 11.46
CA LEU A 47 30.07 -17.89 12.66
C LEU A 47 29.53 -18.88 13.71
N PRO A 48 28.21 -18.94 13.99
CA PRO A 48 27.66 -19.95 14.87
C PRO A 48 27.83 -21.37 14.30
N TRP A 49 27.70 -21.55 12.99
CA TRP A 49 27.96 -22.85 12.36
C TRP A 49 29.43 -23.28 12.51
N ILE A 50 30.39 -22.37 12.29
CA ILE A 50 31.82 -22.63 12.48
C ILE A 50 32.12 -22.97 13.94
N CYS A 51 31.64 -22.17 14.90
CA CYS A 51 31.85 -22.44 16.33
C CYS A 51 31.30 -23.83 16.74
N ARG A 52 30.17 -24.26 16.16
CA ARG A 52 29.63 -25.61 16.35
C ARG A 52 30.55 -26.70 15.77
N GLN A 53 31.15 -26.48 14.59
CA GLN A 53 32.05 -27.46 13.98
C GLN A 53 33.37 -27.62 14.75
N PHE A 54 33.88 -26.54 15.34
CA PHE A 54 35.13 -26.57 16.12
C PHE A 54 34.91 -26.84 17.62
N HIS A 55 33.68 -27.15 18.03
CA HIS A 55 33.28 -27.37 19.43
C HIS A 55 33.70 -26.24 20.39
N ILE A 56 33.72 -25.00 19.90
CA ILE A 56 33.98 -23.82 20.71
C ILE A 56 32.69 -23.49 21.46
N THR A 57 32.65 -23.80 22.76
CA THR A 57 31.47 -23.63 23.62
C THR A 57 31.58 -22.43 24.56
N ASP A 58 32.80 -21.92 24.78
CA ASP A 58 33.08 -20.87 25.76
C ASP A 58 33.06 -19.45 25.18
N TYR A 59 33.09 -19.31 23.85
CA TYR A 59 33.21 -18.01 23.17
C TYR A 59 32.24 -17.88 22.01
N MET A 60 31.64 -16.69 21.88
CA MET A 60 30.80 -16.31 20.75
C MET A 60 31.58 -15.31 19.88
N LEU A 61 31.78 -15.67 18.61
CA LEU A 61 32.40 -14.78 17.63
C LEU A 61 31.31 -13.91 16.99
N GLN A 62 31.45 -12.60 17.13
CA GLN A 62 30.54 -11.62 16.53
C GLN A 62 31.36 -10.51 15.88
N LEU A 63 30.97 -10.13 14.66
CA LEU A 63 31.52 -8.95 13.98
C LEU A 63 31.04 -7.68 14.67
N VAL A 64 31.98 -6.76 14.92
CA VAL A 64 31.70 -5.45 15.53
C VAL A 64 30.84 -4.62 14.56
N PRO A 65 29.76 -3.95 15.04
CA PRO A 65 28.96 -3.06 14.20
C PRO A 65 29.82 -1.91 13.65
N ALA A 66 29.49 -1.41 12.46
CA ALA A 66 30.25 -0.34 11.81
C ALA A 66 30.16 0.98 12.61
N GLU A 67 31.30 1.61 12.89
CA GLU A 67 31.41 2.84 13.72
C GLU A 67 30.49 3.98 13.23
N ASP A 68 30.35 4.16 11.91
CA ASP A 68 29.49 5.18 11.30
C ASP A 68 27.99 4.97 11.55
N ALA A 69 27.56 3.74 11.85
CA ALA A 69 26.16 3.44 12.17
C ALA A 69 25.79 3.87 13.59
N ASP A 70 26.75 3.88 14.51
CA ASP A 70 26.53 4.35 15.88
C ASP A 70 26.45 5.88 15.92
N GLU A 71 27.32 6.60 15.19
CA GLU A 71 27.26 8.07 15.13
C GLU A 71 25.92 8.56 14.52
N LEU A 72 25.47 7.93 13.44
CA LEU A 72 24.22 8.30 12.77
C LEU A 72 22.99 7.97 13.63
N ARG A 73 23.06 6.89 14.42
CA ARG A 73 22.02 6.54 15.39
C ARG A 73 21.98 7.54 16.54
N ASP A 74 23.13 7.99 17.02
CA ASP A 74 23.24 9.01 18.06
C ASP A 74 22.72 10.37 17.57
N GLU A 75 23.01 10.76 16.32
CA GLU A 75 22.46 11.96 15.69
C GLU A 75 20.93 11.89 15.52
N GLN A 76 20.39 10.74 15.09
CA GLN A 76 18.95 10.53 14.98
C GLN A 76 18.26 10.57 16.35
N LEU A 77 18.87 9.97 17.37
CA LEU A 77 18.38 10.00 18.74
C LEU A 77 18.37 11.44 19.28
N MET A 78 19.41 12.22 18.98
CA MET A 78 19.53 13.63 19.34
C MET A 78 18.47 14.49 18.63
N SER A 79 18.25 14.27 17.33
CA SER A 79 17.21 14.95 16.55
C SER A 79 15.80 14.67 17.09
N ALA A 80 15.48 13.41 17.34
CA ALA A 80 14.20 13.02 17.94
C ALA A 80 14.00 13.64 19.34
N ARG A 81 15.08 13.77 20.12
CA ARG A 81 15.03 14.42 21.44
C ARG A 81 14.79 15.93 21.33
N LEU A 82 15.42 16.62 20.38
CA LEU A 82 15.20 18.05 20.13
C LEU A 82 13.77 18.33 19.66
N ASP A 83 13.20 17.48 18.81
CA ASP A 83 11.81 17.58 18.40
C ASP A 83 10.83 17.43 19.57
N ASN A 84 11.13 16.53 20.51
CA ASN A 84 10.32 16.35 21.71
C ASN A 84 10.43 17.55 22.66
N VAL A 85 11.60 18.18 22.76
CA VAL A 85 11.80 19.43 23.52
C VAL A 85 11.04 20.60 22.89
N ASN A 86 11.09 20.75 21.56
CA ASN A 86 10.33 21.78 20.85
C ASN A 86 8.82 21.61 21.05
N LYS A 87 8.32 20.38 21.02
CA LYS A 87 6.92 20.08 21.33
C LYS A 87 6.57 20.39 22.79
N ALA A 88 7.47 20.10 23.73
CA ALA A 88 7.27 20.43 25.15
C ALA A 88 7.20 21.95 25.37
N LEU A 89 8.09 22.73 24.75
CA LEU A 89 8.06 24.19 24.80
C LEU A 89 6.80 24.77 24.15
N GLN A 90 6.33 24.21 23.04
CA GLN A 90 5.07 24.60 22.40
C GLN A 90 3.84 24.36 23.28
N VAL A 91 3.90 23.37 24.17
CA VAL A 91 2.84 23.06 25.15
C VAL A 91 3.02 23.86 26.46
N GLY A 92 4.03 24.74 26.51
CA GLY A 92 4.30 25.63 27.64
C GLY A 92 4.92 24.94 28.84
N LEU A 93 5.63 23.82 28.64
CA LEU A 93 6.40 23.13 29.66
C LEU A 93 7.81 23.72 29.76
N ASP A 94 8.33 23.84 30.98
CA ASP A 94 9.68 24.33 31.21
C ASP A 94 10.68 23.18 31.03
N VAL A 95 11.69 23.41 30.19
CA VAL A 95 12.74 22.43 29.89
C VAL A 95 14.07 22.95 30.42
N GLU A 96 14.62 22.27 31.42
CA GLU A 96 15.98 22.53 31.92
C GLU A 96 16.96 21.48 31.39
N TRP A 97 18.15 21.94 31.00
CA TRP A 97 19.28 21.08 30.60
C TRP A 97 20.20 20.83 31.80
N LYS A 98 20.28 19.59 32.29
CA LYS A 98 21.25 19.18 33.32
C LYS A 98 21.80 17.79 32.98
N ASP A 99 23.13 17.65 33.09
CA ASP A 99 23.86 16.37 32.97
C ASP A 99 23.43 15.48 31.79
N LYS A 100 23.45 16.06 30.59
CA LYS A 100 23.14 15.38 29.30
C LYS A 100 21.73 14.79 29.21
N THR A 101 20.81 15.22 30.09
CA THR A 101 19.42 14.74 30.12
C THR A 101 18.46 15.94 30.23
N TYR A 102 17.35 15.90 29.49
CA TYR A 102 16.32 16.94 29.56
C TYR A 102 15.36 16.65 30.71
N LEU A 103 15.26 17.57 31.67
CA LEU A 103 14.24 17.53 32.71
C LEU A 103 13.07 18.40 32.26
N ILE A 104 11.98 17.75 31.84
CA ILE A 104 10.73 18.41 31.46
C ILE A 104 9.88 18.51 32.72
N SER A 105 9.59 19.73 33.17
CA SER A 105 8.78 19.97 34.36
C SER A 105 7.76 21.08 34.13
N GLY A 106 6.69 21.09 34.90
CA GLY A 106 5.61 22.07 34.80
C GLY A 106 4.26 21.45 34.44
N THR A 107 3.21 22.24 34.60
CA THR A 107 1.85 21.89 34.19
C THR A 107 1.55 22.54 32.84
N PRO A 108 1.02 21.80 31.85
CA PRO A 108 0.76 22.32 30.51
C PRO A 108 -0.19 23.51 30.57
N LYS A 109 0.23 24.66 30.02
CA LYS A 109 -0.63 25.84 29.89
C LYS A 109 -1.34 25.75 28.55
N LEU A 110 -2.66 25.60 28.57
CA LEU A 110 -3.50 25.74 27.38
C LEU A 110 -3.24 27.13 26.78
N GLN A 111 -2.52 27.19 25.67
CA GLN A 111 -2.38 28.41 24.89
C GLN A 111 -3.73 28.68 24.21
N GLU A 112 -4.45 29.69 24.70
CA GLU A 112 -5.58 30.26 23.96
C GLU A 112 -5.02 30.81 22.63
N GLN A 113 -5.41 30.18 21.52
CA GLN A 113 -5.10 30.68 20.20
C GLN A 113 -5.79 32.03 20.01
N SER A 114 -5.02 33.12 20.13
CA SER A 114 -5.47 34.46 19.75
C SER A 114 -5.61 34.52 18.23
N TYR A 115 -6.82 34.33 17.72
CA TYR A 115 -7.16 34.65 16.34
C TYR A 115 -7.19 36.17 16.17
N SER A 116 -6.26 36.72 15.38
CA SER A 116 -6.41 38.06 14.82
C SER A 116 -7.34 37.98 13.61
N PRO A 117 -8.52 38.64 13.61
CA PRO A 117 -9.44 38.56 12.49
C PRO A 117 -8.94 39.43 11.33
N VAL A 118 -8.87 38.84 10.13
CA VAL A 118 -8.79 39.57 8.86
C VAL A 118 -10.20 40.07 8.54
N SER A 119 -10.35 41.37 8.29
CA SER A 119 -11.63 42.01 8.00
C SER A 119 -12.19 41.57 6.63
N LEU A 120 -13.41 41.02 6.62
CA LEU A 120 -14.23 40.77 5.43
C LEU A 120 -15.46 41.71 5.45
N PRO A 121 -15.98 42.17 4.28
CA PRO A 121 -17.14 43.07 4.23
C PRO A 121 -18.47 42.38 4.54
N ASP A 122 -19.39 43.16 5.12
CA ASP A 122 -20.68 42.76 5.69
C ASP A 122 -21.62 41.99 4.74
N VAL A 123 -22.08 40.83 5.19
CA VAL A 123 -23.26 40.12 4.67
C VAL A 123 -24.21 39.90 5.86
N PRO A 124 -25.51 40.26 5.76
CA PRO A 124 -26.40 40.26 6.91
C PRO A 124 -26.73 38.85 7.42
N ALA A 125 -26.79 38.76 8.75
CA ALA A 125 -26.91 37.55 9.55
C ALA A 125 -28.23 36.80 9.33
N ASN A 126 -28.13 35.48 9.12
CA ASN A 126 -29.18 34.55 9.52
C ASN A 126 -28.63 33.67 10.64
N SER A 127 -29.40 33.59 11.73
CA SER A 127 -28.99 33.05 13.02
C SER A 127 -29.14 31.52 13.05
N GLY A 128 -28.07 30.86 13.51
CA GLY A 128 -28.05 29.41 13.74
C GLY A 128 -26.70 29.00 14.32
N GLU A 129 -26.55 29.11 15.64
CA GLU A 129 -25.34 28.73 16.37
C GLU A 129 -25.04 27.23 16.23
N VAL A 130 -23.81 26.88 15.83
CA VAL A 130 -23.26 25.53 15.98
C VAL A 130 -22.08 25.59 16.95
N SER A 131 -22.33 25.25 18.21
CA SER A 131 -21.32 25.11 19.25
C SER A 131 -20.70 23.70 19.21
N LYS A 132 -19.37 23.62 19.02
CA LYS A 132 -18.59 22.37 19.11
C LYS A 132 -18.43 21.97 20.58
N ALA A 133 -19.22 21.00 21.04
CA ALA A 133 -19.05 20.39 22.36
C ALA A 133 -17.88 19.38 22.38
N LEU A 134 -17.02 19.49 23.40
CA LEU A 134 -16.05 18.46 23.77
C LEU A 134 -16.77 17.13 24.01
N ARG A 135 -16.47 16.10 23.20
CA ARG A 135 -17.04 14.75 23.40
C ARG A 135 -16.31 14.01 24.52
N LYS A 136 -16.89 13.99 25.73
CA LYS A 136 -16.58 12.96 26.74
C LYS A 136 -17.21 11.63 26.29
N LYS A 137 -16.47 10.53 26.40
CA LYS A 137 -16.98 9.17 26.10
C LYS A 137 -17.78 8.64 27.29
N CYS A 138 -18.94 8.05 27.01
CA CYS A 138 -19.75 7.35 28.02
C CYS A 138 -19.17 5.94 28.29
N PRO A 139 -19.26 5.44 29.53
CA PRO A 139 -18.87 4.08 29.89
C PRO A 139 -19.85 3.03 29.32
N SER A 140 -19.37 1.80 29.13
CA SER A 140 -20.11 0.69 28.49
C SER A 140 -21.05 -0.02 29.48
N GLY A 141 -22.30 -0.29 29.06
CA GLY A 141 -23.32 -1.05 29.81
C GLY A 141 -24.73 -0.42 29.70
N GLU A 142 -25.79 -1.11 30.15
CA GLU A 142 -27.12 -0.49 30.33
C GLU A 142 -27.07 0.47 31.53
N HIS A 143 -27.38 1.75 31.31
CA HIS A 143 -27.37 2.76 32.36
C HIS A 143 -28.31 3.94 32.06
N GLU A 144 -28.93 4.49 33.10
CA GLU A 144 -29.59 5.80 33.08
C GLU A 144 -28.76 6.81 33.88
N HIS A 145 -28.58 8.02 33.36
CA HIS A 145 -27.88 9.11 34.05
C HIS A 145 -28.70 10.41 33.98
N PRO A 146 -29.03 11.04 35.11
CA PRO A 146 -29.87 12.25 35.13
C PRO A 146 -29.17 13.56 34.71
N ASP A 147 -27.85 13.57 34.48
CA ASP A 147 -27.05 14.81 34.30
C ASP A 147 -26.40 15.00 32.92
N PHE A 148 -26.91 14.34 31.86
CA PHE A 148 -26.41 14.55 30.49
C PHE A 148 -27.51 15.06 29.53
N PRO A 149 -27.40 16.26 28.95
CA PRO A 149 -28.47 16.89 28.17
C PRO A 149 -28.62 16.37 26.72
N TYR A 150 -27.89 15.31 26.32
CA TYR A 150 -28.03 14.71 24.99
C TYR A 150 -27.92 13.19 25.08
N CYS A 151 -29.03 12.52 25.39
CA CYS A 151 -29.16 11.08 25.27
C CYS A 151 -30.23 10.74 24.22
N HIS A 152 -29.92 9.74 23.40
CA HIS A 152 -30.80 9.20 22.36
C HIS A 152 -32.03 8.56 23.00
N PRO A 153 -33.22 8.63 22.38
CA PRO A 153 -34.35 7.79 22.81
C PRO A 153 -33.97 6.30 22.64
N GLU A 154 -34.38 5.49 23.63
CA GLU A 154 -34.33 4.01 23.71
C GLU A 154 -34.62 3.34 22.35
N ASP A 155 -34.04 2.22 21.91
CA ASP A 155 -33.14 1.20 22.46
C ASP A 155 -31.90 1.09 21.57
N ARG A 156 -30.69 1.24 22.12
CA ARG A 156 -29.47 0.79 21.43
C ARG A 156 -28.65 -0.07 22.37
N GLN A 157 -28.62 -1.36 22.08
CA GLN A 157 -27.68 -2.27 22.72
C GLN A 157 -26.27 -1.88 22.29
N HIS A 158 -25.46 -1.44 23.26
CA HIS A 158 -24.04 -1.25 23.04
C HIS A 158 -23.36 -2.61 22.94
N ARG A 159 -22.46 -2.75 21.95
CA ARG A 159 -21.68 -3.96 21.68
C ARG A 159 -21.00 -4.44 22.96
N THR A 160 -21.53 -5.50 23.56
CA THR A 160 -20.88 -6.19 24.67
C THR A 160 -19.62 -6.85 24.12
N GLU A 161 -18.48 -6.54 24.74
CA GLU A 161 -17.32 -7.40 24.66
C GLU A 161 -17.71 -8.78 25.16
N ARG A 162 -17.49 -9.82 24.36
CA ARG A 162 -16.76 -11.03 24.75
C ARG A 162 -16.86 -12.12 23.70
N GLY A 163 -15.80 -12.92 23.68
CA GLY A 163 -16.00 -14.35 23.91
C GLY A 163 -16.21 -15.17 22.66
N ARG A 164 -15.18 -15.93 22.33
CA ARG A 164 -15.26 -17.29 21.81
C ARG A 164 -16.54 -17.97 22.30
N ASN A 165 -17.44 -18.33 21.39
CA ASN A 165 -18.39 -19.44 21.54
C ASN A 165 -18.95 -19.80 20.17
N ASP A 166 -18.98 -21.11 19.98
CA ASP A 166 -19.38 -21.85 18.80
C ASP A 166 -20.90 -21.81 18.56
N ASP A 167 -21.29 -22.11 17.33
CA ASP A 167 -22.60 -22.55 16.83
C ASP A 167 -23.82 -21.61 16.91
N ALA A 168 -24.22 -21.07 15.74
CA ALA A 168 -25.63 -21.02 15.29
C ALA A 168 -25.75 -20.53 13.82
N GLU A 169 -26.25 -21.41 12.96
CA GLU A 169 -26.79 -21.17 11.60
C GLU A 169 -27.94 -20.14 11.65
N ASN A 170 -28.15 -19.21 10.71
CA ASN A 170 -28.74 -19.31 9.36
C ASN A 170 -29.32 -17.89 9.01
N PRO A 171 -29.83 -17.50 7.81
CA PRO A 171 -29.68 -18.02 6.45
C PRO A 171 -29.18 -16.98 5.42
N SER A 172 -28.66 -17.55 4.34
CA SER A 172 -28.25 -16.99 3.06
C SER A 172 -29.33 -16.18 2.32
N ASN A 173 -28.93 -15.01 1.79
CA ASN A 173 -29.44 -14.54 0.50
C ASN A 173 -28.46 -13.53 -0.15
N SER A 174 -27.44 -14.05 -0.80
CA SER A 174 -26.72 -13.38 -1.88
C SER A 174 -26.49 -14.45 -2.93
N GLN A 175 -27.10 -14.24 -4.09
CA GLN A 175 -27.10 -15.17 -5.20
C GLN A 175 -25.67 -15.57 -5.56
N GLU A 176 -25.27 -16.76 -5.13
CA GLU A 176 -24.17 -17.51 -5.72
C GLU A 176 -24.54 -17.75 -7.18
N ASN A 177 -23.75 -17.18 -8.09
CA ASN A 177 -23.69 -17.69 -9.46
C ASN A 177 -23.14 -19.11 -9.38
N GLN A 178 -24.05 -20.07 -9.28
CA GLN A 178 -23.78 -21.49 -9.44
C GLN A 178 -23.35 -21.74 -10.88
N ASN A 179 -22.04 -21.72 -11.11
CA ASN A 179 -21.41 -22.56 -12.12
C ASN A 179 -20.48 -23.52 -11.34
N ASP A 180 -21.08 -24.59 -10.85
CA ASP A 180 -20.41 -25.70 -10.19
C ASP A 180 -19.76 -26.58 -11.28
N GLU A 181 -18.61 -26.14 -11.80
CA GLU A 181 -17.74 -26.91 -12.70
C GLU A 181 -16.29 -26.83 -12.21
N GLY A 182 -15.93 -27.71 -11.26
CA GLY A 182 -14.56 -27.99 -10.85
C GLY A 182 -13.89 -26.90 -10.01
N LYS A 183 -13.45 -27.22 -8.79
CA LYS A 183 -12.55 -26.33 -8.03
C LYS A 183 -11.40 -25.91 -8.94
N ASN A 184 -11.32 -24.62 -9.25
CA ASN A 184 -10.21 -24.04 -9.97
C ASN A 184 -8.89 -24.47 -9.27
N SER A 185 -7.94 -25.05 -10.02
CA SER A 185 -6.67 -25.57 -9.49
C SER A 185 -5.91 -24.53 -8.66
N ILE A 186 -6.05 -23.25 -9.01
CA ILE A 186 -5.43 -22.12 -8.32
C ILE A 186 -5.99 -21.98 -6.89
N ASP A 187 -7.31 -22.15 -6.72
CA ASP A 187 -7.96 -22.02 -5.41
C ASP A 187 -7.63 -23.20 -4.49
N ALA A 188 -7.36 -24.37 -5.07
CA ALA A 188 -6.95 -25.58 -4.34
C ALA A 188 -5.49 -25.56 -3.85
N ALA A 189 -4.66 -24.62 -4.30
CA ALA A 189 -3.25 -24.57 -3.91
C ALA A 189 -3.07 -24.35 -2.39
N GLU A 190 -2.17 -25.13 -1.77
CA GLU A 190 -1.90 -25.08 -0.32
C GLU A 190 -0.63 -24.31 0.03
N ASN A 191 0.26 -24.10 -0.95
CA ASN A 191 1.50 -23.33 -0.81
C ASN A 191 1.83 -22.53 -2.08
N LEU A 192 2.81 -21.63 -1.97
CA LEU A 192 3.17 -20.69 -3.06
C LEU A 192 3.71 -21.40 -4.30
N GLU A 193 4.45 -22.50 -4.14
CA GLU A 193 4.99 -23.28 -5.27
C GLU A 193 3.85 -23.94 -6.07
N GLN A 194 2.90 -24.58 -5.38
CA GLN A 194 1.70 -25.14 -6.01
C GLN A 194 0.82 -24.06 -6.66
N LEU A 195 0.72 -22.89 -6.03
CA LEU A 195 0.00 -21.75 -6.59
C LEU A 195 0.68 -21.29 -7.88
N GLU A 196 2.01 -21.23 -7.90
CA GLU A 196 2.76 -20.88 -9.11
C GLU A 196 2.50 -21.82 -10.28
N GLU A 197 2.62 -23.12 -10.02
CA GLU A 197 2.41 -24.14 -11.03
C GLU A 197 0.97 -24.14 -11.54
N SER A 198 -0.02 -23.99 -10.65
CA SER A 198 -1.43 -23.97 -11.01
C SER A 198 -1.76 -22.81 -11.95
N VAL A 199 -1.24 -21.61 -11.66
CA VAL A 199 -1.46 -20.43 -12.51
C VAL A 199 -0.76 -20.59 -13.86
N LYS A 200 0.49 -21.08 -13.87
CA LYS A 200 1.25 -21.31 -15.11
C LYS A 200 0.55 -22.32 -16.02
N GLU A 201 0.06 -23.43 -15.45
CA GLU A 201 -0.66 -24.44 -16.24
C GLU A 201 -2.02 -23.94 -16.73
N GLU A 202 -2.78 -23.23 -15.89
CA GLU A 202 -4.08 -22.65 -16.28
C GLU A 202 -3.95 -21.61 -17.39
N LEU A 203 -2.88 -20.82 -17.37
CA LEU A 203 -2.62 -19.77 -18.34
C LEU A 203 -1.77 -20.22 -19.53
N LYS A 204 -1.34 -21.47 -19.58
CA LYS A 204 -0.42 -21.99 -20.61
C LYS A 204 -0.92 -21.80 -22.04
N SER A 205 -2.22 -21.96 -22.28
CA SER A 205 -2.84 -21.74 -23.60
C SER A 205 -2.99 -20.25 -23.94
N TYR A 206 -2.95 -19.37 -22.93
CA TYR A 206 -3.18 -17.93 -23.07
C TYR A 206 -1.86 -17.12 -23.12
N ILE A 207 -0.87 -17.54 -22.32
CA ILE A 207 0.45 -16.94 -22.10
C ILE A 207 1.48 -18.07 -21.89
N PRO A 208 1.94 -18.74 -22.96
CA PRO A 208 2.77 -19.95 -22.85
C PRO A 208 4.14 -19.72 -22.18
N ASP A 209 4.68 -18.51 -22.29
CA ASP A 209 6.00 -18.15 -21.76
C ASP A 209 5.92 -17.36 -20.44
N LEU A 210 4.83 -17.52 -19.67
CA LEU A 210 4.64 -16.80 -18.41
C LEU A 210 5.71 -17.22 -17.38
N GLN A 211 6.59 -16.29 -17.05
CA GLN A 211 7.52 -16.39 -15.94
C GLN A 211 6.84 -15.91 -14.66
N MET A 212 6.98 -16.66 -13.58
CA MET A 212 6.43 -16.25 -12.29
C MET A 212 7.34 -16.64 -11.15
N ASP A 213 7.48 -15.71 -10.19
CA ASP A 213 8.21 -15.86 -8.94
C ASP A 213 7.49 -15.06 -7.84
N ILE A 214 6.63 -15.75 -7.10
CA ILE A 214 5.88 -15.24 -5.95
C ILE A 214 6.41 -15.81 -4.63
N SER A 215 7.61 -16.40 -4.64
CA SER A 215 8.25 -17.07 -3.51
C SER A 215 8.40 -16.19 -2.26
N LEU A 216 8.53 -14.87 -2.45
CA LEU A 216 8.63 -13.87 -1.38
C LEU A 216 7.26 -13.38 -0.89
N GLY A 217 6.17 -13.97 -1.39
CA GLY A 217 4.80 -13.57 -1.14
C GLY A 217 4.17 -14.17 0.12
N ASP A 218 2.99 -13.70 0.50
CA ASP A 218 2.08 -14.39 1.42
C ASP A 218 0.97 -15.08 0.63
N MET A 219 0.55 -16.25 1.13
CA MET A 219 -0.35 -17.16 0.40
C MET A 219 -1.71 -16.52 0.09
N GLU A 220 -2.29 -15.80 1.06
CA GLU A 220 -3.64 -15.23 0.93
C GLU A 220 -3.67 -14.14 -0.14
N THR A 221 -2.76 -13.17 -0.05
CA THR A 221 -2.71 -12.02 -0.95
C THR A 221 -2.30 -12.47 -2.36
N CYS A 222 -1.29 -13.34 -2.47
CA CYS A 222 -0.88 -13.89 -3.76
C CYS A 222 -2.00 -14.70 -4.41
N LYS A 223 -2.74 -15.55 -3.66
CA LYS A 223 -3.85 -16.32 -4.23
C LYS A 223 -4.93 -15.41 -4.81
N LYS A 224 -5.39 -14.39 -4.06
CA LYS A 224 -6.38 -13.41 -4.55
C LYS A 224 -5.92 -12.71 -5.84
N SER A 225 -4.68 -12.20 -5.84
CA SER A 225 -4.15 -11.52 -7.02
C SER A 225 -3.97 -12.46 -8.21
N MET A 226 -3.54 -13.70 -8.00
CA MET A 226 -3.30 -14.64 -9.09
C MET A 226 -4.59 -15.17 -9.70
N LEU A 227 -5.61 -15.45 -8.87
CA LEU A 227 -6.96 -15.77 -9.36
C LEU A 227 -7.47 -14.66 -10.27
N ARG A 228 -7.37 -13.41 -9.79
CA ARG A 228 -7.82 -12.26 -10.56
C ARG A 228 -7.02 -12.05 -11.85
N PHE A 229 -5.70 -12.18 -11.79
CA PHE A 229 -4.85 -12.11 -12.98
C PHE A 229 -5.21 -13.19 -14.00
N ALA A 230 -5.48 -14.41 -13.54
CA ALA A 230 -5.88 -15.51 -14.41
C ALA A 230 -7.22 -15.24 -15.10
N ASP A 231 -8.23 -14.78 -14.35
CA ASP A 231 -9.54 -14.42 -14.88
C ASP A 231 -9.44 -13.33 -15.96
N LEU A 232 -8.61 -12.30 -15.73
CA LEU A 232 -8.38 -11.23 -16.71
C LEU A 232 -7.62 -11.74 -17.93
N SER A 233 -6.60 -12.58 -17.75
CA SER A 233 -5.79 -13.14 -18.84
C SER A 233 -6.56 -14.09 -19.76
N LYS A 234 -7.58 -14.76 -19.22
CA LYS A 234 -8.53 -15.57 -19.99
C LYS A 234 -9.46 -14.70 -20.84
N GLN A 235 -9.86 -13.54 -20.33
CA GLN A 235 -10.77 -12.61 -21.01
C GLN A 235 -10.06 -11.70 -22.01
N TYR A 236 -8.82 -11.30 -21.73
CA TYR A 236 -8.09 -10.27 -22.46
C TYR A 236 -6.71 -10.75 -22.93
N LYS A 237 -6.30 -10.31 -24.11
CA LYS A 237 -4.92 -10.40 -24.58
C LYS A 237 -4.09 -9.38 -23.80
N THR A 238 -2.95 -9.82 -23.27
CA THR A 238 -2.04 -9.02 -22.45
C THR A 238 -0.61 -9.18 -22.95
N ASN A 239 0.20 -8.13 -22.82
CA ASN A 239 1.62 -8.15 -23.10
C ASN A 239 2.47 -8.71 -21.94
N CYS A 240 1.83 -8.99 -20.79
CA CYS A 240 2.50 -9.50 -19.61
C CYS A 240 3.11 -10.89 -19.85
N LYS A 241 4.39 -11.03 -19.50
CA LYS A 241 5.16 -12.27 -19.59
C LYS A 241 5.86 -12.63 -18.29
N GLU A 242 5.94 -11.72 -17.33
CA GLU A 242 6.57 -11.97 -16.03
C GLU A 242 5.72 -11.40 -14.89
N ILE A 243 5.53 -12.17 -13.82
CA ILE A 243 4.98 -11.67 -12.55
C ILE A 243 5.96 -11.99 -11.43
N ARG A 244 6.35 -11.00 -10.63
CA ARG A 244 7.30 -11.21 -9.54
C ARG A 244 6.92 -10.48 -8.26
N VAL A 245 7.02 -11.14 -7.12
CA VAL A 245 7.00 -10.50 -5.81
C VAL A 245 8.44 -10.11 -5.43
N LYS A 246 8.71 -8.81 -5.27
CA LYS A 246 10.04 -8.30 -4.91
C LYS A 246 9.97 -6.96 -4.16
N PRO A 247 11.01 -6.56 -3.42
CA PRO A 247 11.07 -5.20 -2.88
C PRO A 247 11.11 -4.17 -4.01
N LEU A 248 10.27 -3.13 -3.93
CA LEU A 248 10.28 -2.00 -4.85
C LEU A 248 11.05 -0.80 -4.26
N LYS A 249 11.52 0.10 -5.15
CA LYS A 249 12.27 1.31 -4.75
C LYS A 249 11.48 2.19 -3.78
N ASN A 250 10.17 2.32 -4.00
CA ASN A 250 9.27 3.03 -3.10
C ASN A 250 8.47 2.01 -2.28
N SER A 251 8.68 1.98 -0.97
CA SER A 251 7.97 1.08 -0.06
C SER A 251 6.47 1.36 0.02
N ARG A 252 6.00 2.54 -0.42
CA ARG A 252 4.58 2.89 -0.44
C ARG A 252 3.84 2.37 -1.67
N THR A 253 4.54 1.99 -2.72
CA THR A 253 3.95 1.47 -3.97
C THR A 253 3.52 0.02 -3.78
N TYR A 254 2.24 -0.30 -4.02
CA TYR A 254 1.71 -1.66 -3.84
C TYR A 254 2.25 -2.64 -4.89
N ALA A 255 2.16 -2.22 -6.14
CA ALA A 255 2.62 -2.95 -7.30
C ALA A 255 3.09 -1.96 -8.37
N GLY A 256 3.71 -2.47 -9.42
CA GLY A 256 4.08 -1.66 -10.57
C GLY A 256 4.36 -2.50 -11.80
N THR A 257 4.10 -1.91 -12.96
CA THR A 257 4.29 -2.55 -14.25
C THR A 257 5.50 -1.92 -14.97
N SER A 258 6.22 -2.72 -15.76
CA SER A 258 7.30 -2.19 -16.60
C SER A 258 6.76 -1.26 -17.69
N MET A 259 7.60 -0.34 -18.17
CA MET A 259 7.21 0.60 -19.24
C MET A 259 6.67 -0.08 -20.51
N ASN A 260 7.09 -1.33 -20.77
CA ASN A 260 6.68 -2.08 -21.96
C ASN A 260 5.48 -3.01 -21.68
N GLY A 261 4.86 -2.93 -20.49
CA GLY A 261 3.73 -3.77 -20.10
C GLY A 261 4.06 -5.27 -19.95
N ASN A 262 5.34 -5.63 -19.94
CA ASN A 262 5.78 -7.03 -20.04
C ASN A 262 5.98 -7.71 -18.68
N SER A 263 6.08 -6.95 -17.59
CA SER A 263 6.26 -7.50 -16.26
C SER A 263 5.46 -6.73 -15.21
N ILE A 264 4.77 -7.48 -14.36
CA ILE A 264 4.09 -6.96 -13.17
C ILE A 264 4.94 -7.29 -11.94
N GLN A 265 5.14 -6.31 -11.07
CA GLN A 265 5.97 -6.42 -9.88
C GLN A 265 5.11 -6.12 -8.66
N LEU A 266 4.97 -7.10 -7.76
CA LEU A 266 4.22 -6.97 -6.52
C LEU A 266 5.19 -6.68 -5.38
N ASN A 267 4.91 -5.66 -4.57
CA ASN A 267 5.84 -5.23 -3.53
C ASN A 267 5.75 -6.13 -2.29
N THR A 268 6.89 -6.67 -1.86
CA THR A 268 6.98 -7.46 -0.61
C THR A 268 6.44 -6.71 0.61
N THR A 269 6.49 -5.38 0.64
CA THR A 269 5.94 -4.58 1.78
C THR A 269 4.45 -4.88 2.06
N TYR A 270 3.73 -5.34 1.03
CA TYR A 270 2.29 -5.51 1.02
C TYR A 270 1.85 -6.93 0.75
N PHE A 271 2.61 -7.60 -0.13
CA PHE A 271 2.40 -8.98 -0.53
C PHE A 271 3.25 -9.96 0.27
N SER A 272 3.90 -9.53 1.34
CA SER A 272 4.55 -10.46 2.28
C SER A 272 4.14 -10.17 3.71
N SER A 273 4.01 -11.25 4.49
CA SER A 273 3.72 -11.15 5.91
C SER A 273 4.98 -10.73 6.65
N ASN A 274 4.92 -9.60 7.37
CA ASN A 274 6.06 -9.13 8.17
C ASN A 274 6.12 -9.95 9.48
N PRO A 275 7.20 -10.71 9.77
CA PRO A 275 7.25 -11.64 10.91
C PRO A 275 7.10 -10.97 12.29
N GLY A 276 7.19 -9.64 12.38
CA GLY A 276 6.96 -8.86 13.61
C GLY A 276 5.63 -8.08 13.64
N SER A 277 4.81 -8.15 12.59
CA SER A 277 3.52 -7.44 12.54
C SER A 277 2.39 -8.35 13.00
N THR A 278 1.55 -7.87 13.92
CA THR A 278 0.30 -8.55 14.31
C THR A 278 -0.80 -8.41 13.24
N ARG A 279 -0.55 -7.60 12.21
CA ARG A 279 -1.45 -7.39 11.07
C ARG A 279 -0.89 -8.07 9.82
N PRO A 280 -1.70 -8.88 9.10
CA PRO A 280 -1.35 -9.36 7.77
C PRO A 280 -0.99 -8.20 6.82
N GLY A 281 -0.12 -8.45 5.84
CA GLY A 281 0.24 -7.46 4.81
C GLY A 281 -1.00 -6.96 4.05
N SER A 282 -1.89 -7.88 3.69
CA SER A 282 -3.22 -7.64 3.11
C SER A 282 -4.04 -6.60 3.86
N ALA A 283 -4.15 -6.73 5.19
CA ALA A 283 -4.98 -5.83 6.00
C ALA A 283 -4.53 -4.36 5.93
N ARG A 284 -3.22 -4.12 5.72
CA ARG A 284 -2.68 -2.78 5.52
C ARG A 284 -3.04 -2.23 4.15
N VAL A 285 -2.89 -3.04 3.10
CA VAL A 285 -3.28 -2.69 1.73
C VAL A 285 -4.76 -2.32 1.66
N GLU A 286 -5.63 -3.20 2.18
CA GLU A 286 -7.07 -2.98 2.18
C GLU A 286 -7.44 -1.68 2.90
N GLN A 287 -6.84 -1.42 4.07
CA GLN A 287 -7.10 -0.20 4.82
C GLN A 287 -6.69 1.05 4.05
N ASP A 288 -5.50 1.04 3.45
CA ASP A 288 -4.96 2.19 2.73
C ASP A 288 -5.73 2.44 1.43
N ILE A 289 -6.11 1.40 0.68
CA ILE A 289 -6.94 1.50 -0.53
C ILE A 289 -8.33 2.03 -0.20
N ARG A 290 -9.01 1.48 0.82
CA ARG A 290 -10.33 1.97 1.26
C ARG A 290 -10.29 3.45 1.62
N ARG A 291 -9.22 3.89 2.30
CA ARG A 291 -9.01 5.29 2.65
C ARG A 291 -8.79 6.16 1.40
N SER A 292 -7.99 5.69 0.46
CA SER A 292 -7.70 6.40 -0.80
C SER A 292 -8.96 6.56 -1.66
N ALA A 293 -9.75 5.49 -1.80
CA ALA A 293 -11.02 5.49 -2.53
C ALA A 293 -12.06 6.42 -1.87
N SER A 294 -12.18 6.37 -0.53
CA SER A 294 -13.07 7.28 0.21
C SER A 294 -12.68 8.75 0.06
N ALA A 295 -11.39 9.00 -0.20
CA ALA A 295 -10.85 10.32 -0.45
C ALA A 295 -10.77 10.67 -1.95
N GLY A 296 -11.42 9.91 -2.84
CA GLY A 296 -11.52 10.21 -4.28
C GLY A 296 -10.22 10.11 -5.08
N TYR A 297 -9.12 9.64 -4.49
CA TYR A 297 -7.85 9.45 -5.19
C TYR A 297 -7.85 8.17 -6.04
N ASN A 298 -8.59 7.15 -5.59
CA ASN A 298 -8.82 5.90 -6.30
C ASN A 298 -10.32 5.77 -6.64
N PRO A 299 -10.69 4.95 -7.64
CA PRO A 299 -12.06 4.60 -7.94
C PRO A 299 -12.71 3.94 -6.73
N PRO A 300 -14.04 4.05 -6.60
CA PRO A 300 -14.79 3.27 -5.63
C PRO A 300 -14.59 1.77 -5.89
N ILE A 301 -14.28 1.02 -4.83
CA ILE A 301 -14.00 -0.42 -4.86
C ILE A 301 -14.95 -1.13 -3.90
N ARG A 302 -15.54 -2.25 -4.33
CA ARG A 302 -16.35 -3.13 -3.50
C ARG A 302 -15.51 -3.68 -2.35
N LYS A 303 -16.15 -3.76 -1.18
CA LYS A 303 -15.49 -4.23 0.03
C LYS A 303 -15.02 -5.68 -0.16
N GLY A 304 -13.73 -5.92 0.06
CA GLY A 304 -13.10 -7.22 -0.04
C GLY A 304 -12.37 -7.47 -1.36
N GLU A 305 -12.53 -6.58 -2.36
CA GLU A 305 -11.86 -6.65 -3.66
C GLU A 305 -10.63 -5.72 -3.76
N GLU A 306 -10.13 -5.21 -2.63
CA GLU A 306 -9.06 -4.21 -2.67
C GLU A 306 -7.74 -4.77 -3.22
N ILE A 307 -7.41 -6.03 -2.93
CA ILE A 307 -6.20 -6.69 -3.44
C ILE A 307 -6.34 -6.99 -4.94
N GLU A 308 -7.52 -7.43 -5.34
CA GLU A 308 -7.93 -7.72 -6.71
C GLU A 308 -7.90 -6.44 -7.56
N SER A 309 -8.25 -5.30 -6.97
CA SER A 309 -8.17 -3.99 -7.64
C SER A 309 -6.73 -3.59 -7.98
N VAL A 310 -5.76 -3.92 -7.12
CA VAL A 310 -4.33 -3.62 -7.37
C VAL A 310 -3.85 -4.38 -8.59
N ILE A 311 -4.12 -5.69 -8.66
CA ILE A 311 -3.67 -6.47 -9.82
C ILE A 311 -4.45 -6.09 -11.09
N THR A 312 -5.70 -5.68 -10.97
CA THR A 312 -6.51 -5.19 -12.11
C THR A 312 -5.95 -3.86 -12.63
N HIS A 313 -5.52 -2.96 -11.75
CA HIS A 313 -4.83 -1.73 -12.13
C HIS A 313 -3.53 -2.06 -12.89
N GLU A 314 -2.68 -2.92 -12.35
CA GLU A 314 -1.43 -3.30 -13.03
C GLU A 314 -1.69 -4.01 -14.36
N PHE A 315 -2.73 -4.84 -14.43
CA PHE A 315 -3.13 -5.50 -15.67
C PHE A 315 -3.53 -4.47 -16.74
N GLY A 316 -4.16 -3.36 -16.37
CA GLY A 316 -4.47 -2.26 -17.29
C GLY A 316 -3.22 -1.71 -18.00
N HIS A 317 -2.11 -1.57 -17.28
CA HIS A 317 -0.82 -1.15 -17.84
C HIS A 317 -0.20 -2.15 -18.83
N THR A 318 -0.71 -3.39 -18.87
CA THR A 318 -0.27 -4.42 -19.82
C THR A 318 -1.04 -4.39 -21.15
N LEU A 319 -2.15 -3.62 -21.21
CA LEU A 319 -3.01 -3.46 -22.38
C LEU A 319 -2.45 -2.40 -23.33
N ILE A 320 -1.28 -2.70 -23.90
CA ILE A 320 -0.57 -1.78 -24.78
C ILE A 320 -0.82 -2.18 -26.24
N ASP A 321 -1.55 -1.32 -26.94
CA ASP A 321 -1.76 -1.38 -28.39
C ASP A 321 -1.82 0.06 -28.94
N PHE A 322 -1.21 0.28 -30.11
CA PHE A 322 -1.08 1.62 -30.68
C PHE A 322 -2.43 2.17 -31.14
N ASP A 323 -3.19 1.36 -31.89
CA ASP A 323 -4.48 1.76 -32.45
C ASP A 323 -5.50 1.99 -31.33
N PHE A 324 -5.47 1.15 -30.29
CA PHE A 324 -6.27 1.39 -29.07
C PHE A 324 -5.92 2.72 -28.42
N SER A 325 -4.62 3.00 -28.19
CA SER A 325 -4.15 4.22 -27.53
C SER A 325 -4.54 5.49 -28.31
N GLU A 326 -4.51 5.43 -29.64
CA GLU A 326 -4.99 6.52 -30.51
C GLU A 326 -6.51 6.68 -30.40
N SER A 327 -7.27 5.58 -30.37
CA SER A 327 -8.74 5.60 -30.33
C SER A 327 -9.37 6.22 -29.08
N ILE A 328 -8.58 6.40 -28.01
CA ILE A 328 -9.01 6.99 -26.73
C ILE A 328 -8.35 8.36 -26.44
N GLU A 329 -7.49 8.85 -27.33
CA GLU A 329 -6.70 10.08 -27.12
C GLU A 329 -7.59 11.29 -26.81
N ASP A 330 -8.64 11.49 -27.59
CA ASP A 330 -9.54 12.64 -27.42
C ASP A 330 -10.39 12.53 -26.15
N ILE A 331 -10.79 11.30 -25.78
CA ILE A 331 -11.54 11.03 -24.55
C ILE A 331 -10.66 11.34 -23.33
N TRP A 332 -9.40 10.88 -23.35
CA TRP A 332 -8.45 11.15 -22.28
C TRP A 332 -8.10 12.64 -22.16
N LYS A 333 -7.90 13.34 -23.28
CA LYS A 333 -7.70 14.80 -23.28
C LYS A 333 -8.88 15.53 -22.67
N SER A 334 -10.11 15.21 -23.10
CA SER A 334 -11.32 15.81 -22.54
C SER A 334 -11.46 15.50 -21.04
N TYR A 335 -11.15 14.28 -20.62
CA TYR A 335 -11.18 13.89 -19.20
C TYR A 335 -10.17 14.68 -18.37
N SER A 336 -8.91 14.75 -18.81
CA SER A 336 -7.83 15.44 -18.09
C SER A 336 -8.02 16.96 -18.04
N GLU A 337 -8.65 17.56 -19.05
CA GLU A 337 -9.07 18.96 -19.02
C GLU A 337 -10.22 19.20 -18.03
N LYS A 338 -11.20 18.30 -18.00
CA LYS A 338 -12.36 18.38 -17.09
C LYS A 338 -11.97 18.09 -15.64
N PHE A 339 -11.06 17.16 -15.41
CA PHE A 339 -10.59 16.70 -14.11
C PHE A 339 -9.06 16.67 -14.07
N PRO A 340 -8.40 17.80 -13.77
CA PRO A 340 -6.94 17.86 -13.65
C PRO A 340 -6.39 16.94 -12.55
N GLU A 341 -5.10 16.58 -12.64
CA GLU A 341 -4.41 15.76 -11.63
C GLU A 341 -4.63 16.33 -10.21
N GLY A 342 -5.00 15.46 -9.28
CA GLY A 342 -5.27 15.84 -7.90
C GLY A 342 -6.68 16.37 -7.64
N THR A 343 -7.57 16.37 -8.64
CA THR A 343 -9.00 16.57 -8.43
C THR A 343 -9.54 15.47 -7.50
N VAL A 344 -10.32 15.87 -6.49
CA VAL A 344 -10.82 14.95 -5.46
C VAL A 344 -12.34 14.94 -5.44
N ALA A 345 -12.93 13.77 -5.73
CA ALA A 345 -14.35 13.44 -5.54
C ALA A 345 -15.35 14.55 -5.94
N PRO A 346 -15.29 15.08 -7.19
CA PRO A 346 -16.34 15.95 -7.69
C PRO A 346 -17.66 15.17 -7.81
N ASP A 347 -18.77 15.86 -7.63
CA ASP A 347 -20.12 15.30 -7.85
C ASP A 347 -20.41 15.25 -9.35
N ASP A 348 -19.75 14.33 -10.06
CA ASP A 348 -19.85 14.15 -11.51
C ASP A 348 -19.75 12.66 -11.86
N SER A 349 -20.72 12.15 -12.63
CA SER A 349 -20.80 10.74 -13.03
C SER A 349 -19.67 10.29 -13.95
N ASP A 350 -18.95 11.24 -14.56
CA ASP A 350 -17.84 10.95 -15.46
C ASP A 350 -16.50 10.80 -14.72
N PHE A 351 -16.42 11.25 -13.47
CA PHE A 351 -15.18 11.20 -12.70
C PHE A 351 -14.78 9.76 -12.38
N VAL A 352 -13.56 9.39 -12.77
CA VAL A 352 -13.01 8.04 -12.55
C VAL A 352 -12.22 8.02 -11.24
N SER A 353 -11.16 8.82 -11.18
CA SER A 353 -10.33 9.03 -9.98
C SER A 353 -9.40 10.22 -10.15
N GLY A 354 -8.87 10.74 -9.03
CA GLY A 354 -7.89 11.82 -9.05
C GLY A 354 -6.53 11.43 -9.62
N TYR A 355 -6.27 10.12 -9.72
CA TYR A 355 -5.05 9.56 -10.29
C TYR A 355 -5.14 9.34 -11.81
N ALA A 356 -6.36 9.16 -12.33
CA ALA A 356 -6.60 8.85 -13.74
C ALA A 356 -6.13 9.96 -14.71
N ALA A 357 -5.99 11.21 -14.25
CA ALA A 357 -5.54 12.32 -15.10
C ALA A 357 -4.02 12.43 -15.25
N LYS A 358 -3.24 11.63 -14.51
CA LYS A 358 -1.78 11.74 -14.45
C LYS A 358 -1.10 11.44 -15.79
N ASN A 359 -1.52 10.36 -16.46
CA ASN A 359 -1.13 10.01 -17.82
C ASN A 359 -2.19 9.06 -18.40
N LYS A 360 -2.04 8.70 -19.68
CA LYS A 360 -3.04 7.86 -20.37
C LYS A 360 -3.04 6.42 -19.86
N GLU A 361 -1.89 5.89 -19.51
CA GLU A 361 -1.73 4.53 -19.01
C GLU A 361 -2.47 4.37 -17.67
N GLU A 362 -2.30 5.32 -16.76
CA GLU A 362 -3.04 5.38 -15.49
C GLU A 362 -4.53 5.56 -15.76
N PHE A 363 -4.93 6.40 -16.72
CA PHE A 363 -6.33 6.55 -17.10
C PHE A 363 -6.99 5.23 -17.52
N ILE A 364 -6.33 4.44 -18.37
CA ILE A 364 -6.80 3.12 -18.82
C ILE A 364 -6.97 2.18 -17.62
N SER A 365 -5.94 2.08 -16.78
CA SER A 365 -5.92 1.22 -15.60
C SER A 365 -7.01 1.57 -14.59
N GLU A 366 -7.20 2.86 -14.33
CA GLU A 366 -8.23 3.36 -13.41
C GLU A 366 -9.66 3.14 -13.97
N CYS A 367 -9.86 3.29 -15.29
CA CYS A 367 -11.15 2.98 -15.92
C CYS A 367 -11.49 1.49 -15.79
N LEU A 368 -10.51 0.61 -16.02
CA LEU A 368 -10.68 -0.83 -15.88
C LEU A 368 -11.05 -1.21 -14.44
N VAL A 369 -10.36 -0.63 -13.45
CA VAL A 369 -10.68 -0.83 -12.03
C VAL A 369 -12.08 -0.34 -11.71
N SER A 370 -12.45 0.87 -12.16
CA SER A 370 -13.76 1.45 -11.91
C SER A 370 -14.89 0.51 -12.37
N VAL A 371 -14.85 0.04 -13.61
CA VAL A 371 -15.90 -0.83 -14.17
C VAL A 371 -15.94 -2.19 -13.49
N LEU A 372 -14.78 -2.78 -13.20
CA LEU A 372 -14.74 -4.14 -12.71
C LEU A 372 -14.91 -4.27 -11.20
N HIS A 373 -14.65 -3.23 -10.42
CA HIS A 373 -14.65 -3.26 -8.96
C HIS A 373 -15.65 -2.31 -8.29
N SER A 374 -16.32 -1.41 -9.04
CA SER A 374 -17.36 -0.53 -8.50
C SER A 374 -18.77 -1.06 -8.80
N ASP A 375 -19.72 -0.76 -7.91
CA ASP A 375 -21.16 -0.94 -8.17
C ASP A 375 -21.73 0.20 -9.02
N ASN A 376 -21.08 1.38 -8.96
CA ASN A 376 -21.45 2.57 -9.71
C ASN A 376 -20.23 3.09 -10.49
N PRO A 377 -19.84 2.41 -11.60
CA PRO A 377 -18.71 2.86 -12.39
C PRO A 377 -19.03 4.11 -13.20
N SER A 378 -17.98 4.92 -13.43
CA SER A 378 -18.07 6.15 -14.23
C SER A 378 -18.56 5.86 -15.64
N THR A 379 -19.33 6.79 -16.22
CA THR A 379 -19.82 6.68 -17.60
C THR A 379 -18.66 6.59 -18.59
N ILE A 380 -17.63 7.42 -18.41
CA ILE A 380 -16.42 7.40 -19.24
C ILE A 380 -15.67 6.08 -19.05
N ALA A 381 -15.57 5.58 -17.82
CA ALA A 381 -14.90 4.30 -17.58
C ALA A 381 -15.57 3.14 -18.34
N LYS A 382 -16.90 3.11 -18.42
CA LYS A 382 -17.65 2.12 -19.22
C LYS A 382 -17.31 2.22 -20.70
N GLU A 383 -17.27 3.43 -21.26
CA GLU A 383 -16.91 3.65 -22.67
C GLU A 383 -15.47 3.16 -22.96
N ILE A 384 -14.53 3.45 -22.07
CA ILE A 384 -13.15 2.97 -22.21
C ILE A 384 -13.07 1.44 -22.14
N VAL A 385 -13.82 0.79 -21.23
CA VAL A 385 -13.84 -0.68 -21.15
C VAL A 385 -14.52 -1.32 -22.36
N GLU A 386 -15.51 -0.68 -22.97
CA GLU A 386 -16.07 -1.12 -24.25
C GLU A 386 -15.01 -1.10 -25.36
N LYS A 387 -14.18 -0.05 -25.41
CA LYS A 387 -13.03 -0.01 -26.34
C LYS A 387 -11.99 -1.07 -25.99
N ILE A 388 -11.64 -1.27 -24.71
CA ILE A 388 -10.76 -2.38 -24.30
C ILE A 388 -11.31 -3.73 -24.80
N ASN A 389 -12.62 -3.93 -24.69
CA ASN A 389 -13.27 -5.14 -25.18
C ASN A 389 -13.15 -5.30 -26.71
N GLN A 390 -13.17 -4.21 -27.48
CA GLN A 390 -13.01 -4.28 -28.94
C GLN A 390 -11.59 -4.68 -29.36
N PHE A 391 -10.56 -4.20 -28.66
CA PHE A 391 -9.15 -4.41 -29.04
C PHE A 391 -8.53 -5.65 -28.39
N PHE A 392 -8.80 -5.89 -27.10
CA PHE A 392 -8.08 -6.89 -26.32
C PHE A 392 -8.89 -8.12 -25.99
N ARG A 393 -10.23 -8.08 -26.07
CA ARG A 393 -11.03 -9.25 -25.66
C ARG A 393 -10.69 -10.46 -26.51
N ARG A 394 -10.44 -11.57 -25.85
CA ARG A 394 -10.32 -12.87 -26.50
C ARG A 394 -11.73 -13.31 -26.88
N GLY A 395 -11.98 -13.51 -28.17
CA GLY A 395 -13.24 -14.10 -28.63
C GLY A 395 -13.25 -15.61 -28.41
N ASP A 396 -14.45 -16.19 -28.30
CA ASP A 396 -14.67 -17.62 -28.57
C ASP A 396 -14.36 -17.86 -30.07
N GLN A 397 -13.08 -18.05 -30.40
CA GLN A 397 -12.66 -18.53 -31.73
C GLN A 397 -12.22 -19.98 -31.65
#